data_AF-A0A947QGV5-F1
#
_entry.id   AF-A0A947QGV5-F1
#
_cell.length_a   1.000
_cell.length_b   1.000
_cell.length_c   1.000
_cell.angle_alpha   90.00
_cell.angle_beta   90.00
_cell.angle_gamma   90.00
#
_symmetry.space_group_name_H-M   'P 1'
#
loop_
_entity.id
_entity.type
_entity.pdbx_description
1 polymer ?
#
loop_
_entity_poly.entity_id
_entity_poly.type
_entity_poly.pdbx_seq_one_letter_code
_entity_poly.pdbx_strand_id
1 'polypeptide(L)'
;MDRRDNVPSRPDSDGHKARSRRRAQAPRTELMARAIAHTEEVFDRLGAYSYLSTLDKGDFSYYRAFYLDSLREIDERIAEGALSPVDLSDFPQVVRFPGYDINAALFIGSFDPFQMTHLATALRYLASGGAAAPVVFVVPEGHDNPRKPRKSDYRYRFDLLSMQVTGVFDPLIVPLDIGEGADTIEIVRRFIAMFPGSRVSMTHLLGSDVLPLAVSWLPVDLKAWKAEAEAKRVDFSYKAFVVTRDGAPPVEPSVEAVRAMGLPILVDDKPIGAPSSTDFRENRAFSIVFPTEKVIRHVEVLFRYNLNKPWSVCGLGDAPPRDG
;
A
#
# COMPACT_ATOMS: atom_id res chain seq x y z
N MET A 1 40.88 29.92 -37.77
CA MET A 1 40.39 30.04 -36.38
C MET A 1 38.87 30.00 -36.45
N ASP A 2 38.31 28.79 -36.54
CA ASP A 2 36.86 28.57 -36.60
C ASP A 2 36.35 28.25 -35.20
N ARG A 3 35.52 29.12 -34.63
CA ARG A 3 34.71 28.83 -33.45
C ARG A 3 33.31 28.49 -33.92
N ARG A 4 32.92 27.22 -33.80
CA ARG A 4 31.52 26.78 -33.90
C ARG A 4 30.88 26.90 -32.53
N ASP A 5 29.78 27.62 -32.47
CA ASP A 5 28.90 27.69 -31.31
C ASP A 5 28.16 26.36 -31.14
N ASN A 6 28.41 25.70 -30.01
CA ASN A 6 27.70 24.50 -29.58
C ASN A 6 26.53 24.95 -28.69
N VAL A 7 25.32 24.92 -29.25
CA VAL A 7 24.07 25.05 -28.49
C VAL A 7 23.70 23.67 -27.96
N PRO A 8 23.37 23.49 -26.66
CA PRO A 8 22.92 22.20 -26.15
C PRO A 8 21.53 21.89 -26.69
N SER A 9 21.40 20.74 -27.36
CA SER A 9 20.14 20.12 -27.73
C SER A 9 19.28 19.83 -26.50
N ARG A 10 18.01 20.26 -26.56
CA ARG A 10 16.96 19.92 -25.57
C ARG A 10 16.77 18.40 -25.48
N PRO A 11 16.53 17.83 -24.29
CA PRO A 11 16.18 16.42 -24.16
C PRO A 11 14.72 16.14 -24.52
N ASP A 12 14.53 15.05 -25.25
CA ASP A 12 13.44 14.08 -25.22
C ASP A 12 11.99 14.50 -25.53
N SER A 13 11.69 14.56 -26.83
CA SER A 13 10.32 14.37 -27.36
C SER A 13 9.86 12.89 -27.37
N ASP A 14 10.78 11.93 -27.12
CA ASP A 14 10.50 10.50 -27.15
C ASP A 14 9.89 9.96 -25.84
N GLY A 15 10.20 10.57 -24.69
CA GLY A 15 9.60 10.20 -23.40
C GLY A 15 8.09 10.44 -23.35
N HIS A 16 7.59 11.48 -24.01
CA HIS A 16 6.15 11.75 -24.11
C HIS A 16 5.42 10.80 -25.06
N LYS A 17 6.05 10.39 -26.17
CA LYS A 17 5.47 9.41 -27.11
C LYS A 17 5.46 7.99 -26.55
N ALA A 18 6.50 7.60 -25.79
CA ALA A 18 6.55 6.31 -25.10
C ALA A 18 5.47 6.21 -24.01
N ARG A 19 5.27 7.29 -23.23
CA ARG A 19 4.19 7.38 -22.24
C ARG A 19 2.80 7.43 -22.86
N SER A 20 2.60 8.09 -24.01
CA SER A 20 1.29 8.13 -24.66
C SER A 20 0.92 6.80 -25.36
N ARG A 21 1.91 6.04 -25.87
CA ARG A 21 1.69 4.70 -26.44
C ARG A 21 1.33 3.65 -25.37
N ARG A 22 1.89 3.74 -24.16
CA ARG A 22 1.53 2.85 -23.04
C ARG A 22 0.08 3.05 -22.54
N ARG A 23 -0.49 4.25 -22.67
CA ARG A 23 -1.85 4.56 -22.20
C ARG A 23 -3.00 3.86 -22.94
N ALA A 24 -2.75 3.29 -24.13
CA ALA A 24 -3.79 2.71 -24.98
C ALA A 24 -3.61 1.19 -25.24
N GLN A 25 -2.68 0.54 -24.55
CA GLN A 25 -2.48 -0.90 -24.73
C GLN A 25 -3.59 -1.70 -24.04
N ALA A 26 -4.25 -2.57 -24.80
CA ALA A 26 -5.22 -3.51 -24.26
C ALA A 26 -4.53 -4.48 -23.28
N PRO A 27 -5.21 -4.88 -22.20
CA PRO A 27 -4.69 -5.86 -21.26
C PRO A 27 -4.40 -7.19 -21.96
N ARG A 28 -3.25 -7.78 -21.67
CA ARG A 28 -2.75 -9.05 -22.21
C ARG A 28 -3.26 -10.24 -21.42
N THR A 29 -3.63 -10.05 -20.16
CA THR A 29 -4.18 -11.09 -19.29
C THR A 29 -5.62 -10.79 -18.89
N GLU A 30 -6.44 -11.84 -18.76
CA GLU A 30 -7.83 -11.69 -18.32
C GLU A 30 -7.93 -11.14 -16.89
N LEU A 31 -6.99 -11.54 -16.03
CA LEU A 31 -6.88 -11.05 -14.66
C LEU A 31 -6.77 -9.51 -14.64
N MET A 32 -5.86 -8.95 -15.44
CA MET A 32 -5.64 -7.51 -15.51
C MET A 32 -6.76 -6.79 -16.25
N ALA A 33 -7.37 -7.41 -17.25
CA ALA A 33 -8.56 -6.87 -17.89
C ALA A 33 -9.70 -6.61 -16.89
N ARG A 34 -9.97 -7.58 -16.00
CA ARG A 34 -10.99 -7.43 -14.95
C ARG A 34 -10.60 -6.37 -13.92
N ALA A 35 -9.36 -6.38 -13.44
CA ALA A 35 -8.89 -5.40 -12.44
C ALA A 35 -8.93 -3.97 -12.98
N ILE A 36 -8.54 -3.75 -14.25
CA ILE A 36 -8.63 -2.46 -14.94
C ILE A 36 -10.09 -2.02 -15.07
N ALA A 37 -10.96 -2.88 -15.59
CA ALA A 37 -12.38 -2.56 -15.77
C ALA A 37 -13.07 -2.18 -14.46
N HIS A 38 -12.86 -2.95 -13.39
CA HIS A 38 -13.38 -2.61 -12.06
C HIS A 38 -12.82 -1.29 -11.53
N THR A 39 -11.52 -1.05 -11.72
CA THR A 39 -10.89 0.21 -11.28
C THR A 39 -11.50 1.40 -12.02
N GLU A 40 -11.66 1.31 -13.34
CA GLU A 40 -12.31 2.35 -14.14
C GLU A 40 -13.74 2.60 -13.68
N GLU A 41 -14.53 1.53 -13.49
CA GLU A 41 -15.90 1.62 -13.02
C GLU A 41 -16.02 2.33 -11.67
N VAL A 42 -15.14 2.01 -10.71
CA VAL A 42 -15.10 2.66 -9.39
C VAL A 42 -14.90 4.17 -9.53
N PHE A 43 -13.94 4.61 -10.36
CA PHE A 43 -13.67 6.02 -10.55
C PHE A 43 -14.73 6.73 -11.41
N ASP A 44 -15.33 6.07 -12.41
CA ASP A 44 -16.36 6.66 -13.26
C ASP A 44 -17.64 7.00 -12.48
N ARG A 45 -17.99 6.16 -11.51
CA ARG A 45 -19.13 6.39 -10.61
C ARG A 45 -18.96 7.66 -9.76
N LEU A 46 -17.74 8.18 -9.60
CA LEU A 46 -17.51 9.37 -8.79
C LEU A 46 -18.25 10.62 -9.32
N GLY A 47 -18.52 10.67 -10.63
CA GLY A 47 -19.28 11.76 -11.24
C GLY A 47 -20.71 11.91 -10.69
N ALA A 48 -21.29 10.85 -10.12
CA ALA A 48 -22.63 10.86 -9.56
C ALA A 48 -22.72 11.52 -8.17
N TYR A 49 -21.60 11.72 -7.47
CA TYR A 49 -21.59 12.23 -6.11
C TYR A 49 -21.41 13.75 -6.10
N SER A 50 -22.51 14.48 -5.90
CA SER A 50 -22.54 15.95 -5.91
C SER A 50 -21.78 16.61 -4.76
N TYR A 51 -21.44 15.85 -3.71
CA TYR A 51 -20.73 16.34 -2.52
C TYR A 51 -19.19 16.29 -2.65
N LEU A 52 -18.64 15.84 -3.78
CA LEU A 52 -17.20 15.85 -4.03
C LEU A 52 -16.70 17.26 -4.35
N SER A 53 -15.68 17.72 -3.62
CA SER A 53 -15.02 18.98 -3.93
C SER A 53 -14.14 18.89 -5.17
N THR A 54 -13.72 20.04 -5.70
CA THR A 54 -12.74 20.10 -6.81
C THR A 54 -11.40 19.47 -6.42
N LEU A 55 -10.98 19.63 -5.16
CA LEU A 55 -9.75 19.03 -4.64
C LEU A 55 -9.87 17.51 -4.62
N ASP A 56 -10.98 16.98 -4.13
CA ASP A 56 -11.20 15.52 -4.08
C ASP A 56 -11.16 14.91 -5.50
N LYS A 57 -11.77 15.59 -6.47
CA LYS A 57 -11.74 15.17 -7.88
C LYS A 57 -10.32 15.18 -8.45
N GLY A 58 -9.49 16.14 -8.06
CA GLY A 58 -8.09 16.20 -8.45
C GLY A 58 -7.31 15.00 -7.94
N ASP A 59 -7.45 14.70 -6.65
CA ASP A 59 -6.79 13.56 -6.00
C ASP A 59 -7.24 12.21 -6.59
N PHE A 60 -8.56 12.00 -6.75
CA PHE A 60 -9.05 10.78 -7.41
C PHE A 60 -8.56 10.66 -8.85
N SER A 61 -8.46 11.76 -9.59
CA SER A 61 -7.92 11.73 -10.96
C SER A 61 -6.45 11.32 -10.98
N TYR A 62 -5.67 11.80 -10.00
CA TYR A 62 -4.28 11.39 -9.82
C TYR A 62 -4.18 9.88 -9.55
N TYR A 63 -4.92 9.37 -8.55
CA TYR A 63 -4.87 7.96 -8.19
C TYR A 63 -5.43 7.05 -9.29
N ARG A 64 -6.46 7.49 -10.02
CA ARG A 64 -6.96 6.77 -11.20
C ARG A 64 -5.83 6.56 -12.22
N ALA A 65 -5.13 7.62 -12.58
CA ALA A 65 -4.01 7.51 -13.51
C ALA A 65 -2.92 6.58 -12.98
N PHE A 66 -2.53 6.74 -11.70
CA PHE A 66 -1.51 5.92 -11.06
C PHE A 66 -1.88 4.43 -11.03
N TYR A 67 -3.11 4.09 -10.63
CA TYR A 67 -3.56 2.70 -10.52
C TYR A 67 -3.62 2.03 -11.88
N LEU A 68 -4.19 2.71 -12.89
CA LEU A 68 -4.28 2.15 -14.23
C LEU A 68 -2.89 1.95 -14.86
N ASP A 69 -1.97 2.89 -14.66
CA ASP A 69 -0.60 2.75 -15.14
C ASP A 69 0.14 1.60 -14.40
N SER A 70 -0.07 1.46 -13.09
CA SER A 70 0.50 0.35 -12.30
C SER A 70 -0.07 -1.00 -12.74
N LEU A 71 -1.38 -1.11 -12.97
CA LEU A 71 -2.02 -2.34 -13.46
C LEU A 71 -1.50 -2.76 -14.84
N ARG A 72 -1.20 -1.80 -15.72
CA ARG A 72 -0.56 -2.09 -17.02
C ARG A 72 0.88 -2.58 -16.84
N GLU A 73 1.67 -1.98 -15.96
CA GLU A 73 3.02 -2.46 -15.64
C GLU A 73 2.97 -3.87 -15.04
N ILE A 74 1.99 -4.17 -14.17
CA ILE A 74 1.76 -5.52 -13.64
C ILE A 74 1.40 -6.51 -14.76
N ASP A 75 0.52 -6.12 -15.67
CA ASP A 75 0.11 -6.94 -16.81
C ASP A 75 1.27 -7.28 -17.75
N GLU A 76 2.14 -6.31 -18.04
CA GLU A 76 3.40 -6.53 -18.78
C GLU A 76 4.25 -7.59 -18.07
N ARG A 77 4.44 -7.46 -16.76
CA ARG A 77 5.23 -8.42 -15.96
C ARG A 77 4.63 -9.82 -15.93
N ILE A 78 3.30 -9.94 -15.86
CA ILE A 78 2.64 -11.25 -15.90
C ILE A 78 2.78 -11.88 -17.28
N ALA A 79 2.55 -11.11 -18.34
CA ALA A 79 2.66 -11.60 -19.72
C ALA A 79 4.09 -12.05 -20.07
N GLU A 80 5.10 -11.41 -19.48
CA GLU A 80 6.52 -11.76 -19.65
C GLU A 80 6.99 -12.88 -18.70
N GLY A 81 6.12 -13.35 -17.80
CA GLY A 81 6.45 -14.37 -16.80
C GLY A 81 7.30 -13.87 -15.62
N ALA A 82 7.58 -12.57 -15.55
CA ALA A 82 8.33 -11.92 -14.47
C ALA A 82 7.52 -11.81 -13.16
N LEU A 83 6.20 -11.99 -13.22
CA LEU A 83 5.30 -12.11 -12.08
C LEU A 83 4.31 -13.24 -12.35
N SER A 84 4.18 -14.19 -11.44
CA SER A 84 3.26 -15.34 -11.61
C SER A 84 2.21 -15.33 -10.50
N PRO A 85 0.99 -14.85 -10.76
CA PRO A 85 -0.09 -14.85 -9.77
C PRO A 85 -0.33 -16.24 -9.19
N VAL A 86 -0.57 -16.31 -7.89
CA VAL A 86 -0.88 -17.54 -7.17
C VAL A 86 -2.39 -17.69 -7.01
N ASP A 87 -2.88 -18.94 -7.02
CA ASP A 87 -4.29 -19.21 -6.72
C ASP A 87 -4.54 -19.10 -5.21
N LEU A 88 -5.38 -18.14 -4.83
CA LEU A 88 -5.76 -17.87 -3.44
C LEU A 88 -7.26 -17.99 -3.19
N SER A 89 -8.01 -18.63 -4.11
CA SER A 89 -9.48 -18.73 -4.06
C SER A 89 -10.05 -19.28 -2.74
N ASP A 90 -9.33 -20.19 -2.08
CA ASP A 90 -9.73 -20.79 -0.78
C ASP A 90 -8.70 -20.51 0.33
N PHE A 91 -7.84 -19.51 0.17
CA PHE A 91 -6.90 -19.12 1.21
C PHE A 91 -7.67 -18.38 2.33
N PRO A 92 -7.40 -18.65 3.62
CA PRO A 92 -6.30 -19.45 4.19
C PRO A 92 -6.58 -20.95 4.39
N GLN A 93 -7.75 -21.45 4.04
CA GLN A 93 -8.14 -22.85 4.28
C GLN A 93 -7.38 -23.83 3.38
N VAL A 94 -7.05 -23.42 2.15
CA VAL A 94 -6.24 -24.19 1.20
C VAL A 94 -5.08 -23.34 0.72
N VAL A 95 -3.86 -23.86 0.85
CA VAL A 95 -2.62 -23.20 0.43
C VAL A 95 -2.16 -23.80 -0.90
N ARG A 96 -2.22 -23.03 -1.99
CA ARG A 96 -1.88 -23.48 -3.36
C ARG A 96 -0.61 -22.85 -3.94
N PHE A 97 0.35 -22.56 -3.08
CA PHE A 97 1.67 -22.12 -3.53
C PHE A 97 2.44 -23.30 -4.17
N PRO A 98 2.93 -23.17 -5.42
CA PRO A 98 3.68 -24.23 -6.08
C PRO A 98 4.87 -24.71 -5.25
N GLY A 99 5.04 -26.03 -5.11
CA GLY A 99 6.12 -26.62 -4.32
C GLY A 99 6.09 -26.29 -2.83
N TYR A 100 5.00 -25.70 -2.33
CA TYR A 100 4.88 -25.19 -0.97
C TYR A 100 5.99 -24.15 -0.63
N ASP A 101 6.36 -23.34 -1.64
CA ASP A 101 7.26 -22.20 -1.52
C ASP A 101 6.45 -20.90 -1.47
N ILE A 102 6.30 -20.37 -0.26
CA ILE A 102 5.47 -19.20 0.04
C ILE A 102 6.28 -17.94 -0.20
N ASN A 103 6.15 -17.36 -1.39
CA ASN A 103 6.73 -16.07 -1.73
C ASN A 103 5.65 -14.99 -1.64
N ALA A 104 5.71 -14.14 -0.60
CA ALA A 104 4.66 -13.17 -0.30
C ALA A 104 5.26 -11.84 0.17
N ALA A 105 4.59 -10.74 -0.15
CA ALA A 105 4.85 -9.46 0.46
C ALA A 105 3.86 -9.20 1.60
N LEU A 106 4.35 -8.80 2.77
CA LEU A 106 3.52 -8.32 3.87
C LEU A 106 3.61 -6.79 3.92
N PHE A 107 2.44 -6.15 3.84
CA PHE A 107 2.30 -4.73 4.07
C PHE A 107 1.55 -4.51 5.39
N ILE A 108 2.33 -4.24 6.43
CA ILE A 108 1.84 -4.13 7.80
C ILE A 108 1.77 -2.65 8.18
N GLY A 109 0.66 -2.23 8.76
CA GLY A 109 0.49 -0.84 9.17
C GLY A 109 -0.76 -0.62 10.01
N SER A 110 -0.87 0.56 10.62
CA SER A 110 -2.06 0.88 11.41
C SER A 110 -3.33 0.94 10.58
N PHE A 111 -3.20 1.39 9.31
CA PHE A 111 -4.29 1.50 8.35
C PHE A 111 -5.57 2.06 8.99
N ASP A 112 -5.46 3.26 9.54
CA ASP A 112 -6.52 3.94 10.28
C ASP A 112 -6.90 5.27 9.63
N PRO A 113 -7.61 5.25 8.48
CA PRO A 113 -8.02 4.06 7.69
C PRO A 113 -6.94 3.58 6.70
N PHE A 114 -7.17 2.46 6.01
CA PHE A 114 -6.40 2.11 4.79
C PHE A 114 -6.73 3.12 3.69
N GLN A 115 -5.70 3.64 3.02
CA GLN A 115 -5.81 4.83 2.14
C GLN A 115 -5.37 4.51 0.72
N MET A 116 -5.74 5.36 -0.24
CA MET A 116 -5.33 5.27 -1.64
C MET A 116 -3.81 5.33 -1.81
N THR A 117 -3.07 6.05 -0.95
CA THR A 117 -1.60 6.00 -0.95
C THR A 117 -1.06 4.64 -0.53
N HIS A 118 -1.73 3.95 0.39
CA HIS A 118 -1.38 2.59 0.79
C HIS A 118 -1.64 1.62 -0.37
N LEU A 119 -2.80 1.70 -1.02
CA LEU A 119 -3.09 0.92 -2.23
C LEU A 119 -2.11 1.22 -3.37
N ALA A 120 -1.75 2.50 -3.56
CA ALA A 120 -0.71 2.91 -4.51
C ALA A 120 0.64 2.23 -4.20
N THR A 121 1.00 2.14 -2.91
CA THR A 121 2.23 1.47 -2.47
C THR A 121 2.22 -0.01 -2.84
N ALA A 122 1.11 -0.72 -2.61
CA ALA A 122 0.96 -2.13 -2.95
C ALA A 122 1.00 -2.38 -4.47
N LEU A 123 0.27 -1.57 -5.24
CA LEU A 123 0.28 -1.64 -6.71
C LEU A 123 1.66 -1.30 -7.28
N ARG A 124 2.34 -0.30 -6.72
CA ARG A 124 3.68 0.09 -7.15
C ARG A 124 4.70 -1.01 -6.90
N TYR A 125 4.63 -1.68 -5.76
CA TYR A 125 5.44 -2.86 -5.49
C TYR A 125 5.24 -3.90 -6.60
N LEU A 126 4.00 -4.33 -6.85
CA LEU A 126 3.70 -5.34 -7.87
C LEU A 126 4.11 -4.90 -9.29
N ALA A 127 4.09 -3.60 -9.60
CA ALA A 127 4.56 -3.05 -10.87
C ALA A 127 6.09 -2.97 -10.97
N SER A 128 6.82 -2.96 -9.86
CA SER A 128 8.28 -2.78 -9.84
C SER A 128 9.01 -4.03 -10.33
N GLY A 129 9.99 -3.85 -11.23
CA GLY A 129 10.83 -4.97 -11.72
C GLY A 129 11.62 -5.68 -10.61
N GLY A 130 11.78 -5.05 -9.45
CA GLY A 130 12.44 -5.61 -8.28
C GLY A 130 11.54 -6.43 -7.35
N ALA A 131 10.22 -6.41 -7.55
CA ALA A 131 9.30 -7.18 -6.73
C ALA A 131 9.31 -8.64 -7.14
N ALA A 132 9.58 -9.54 -6.18
CA ALA A 132 9.57 -10.97 -6.47
C ALA A 132 8.30 -11.67 -5.99
N ALA A 133 7.56 -11.11 -5.03
CA ALA A 133 6.36 -11.76 -4.52
C ALA A 133 5.15 -11.45 -5.43
N PRO A 134 4.38 -12.47 -5.86
CA PRO A 134 3.20 -12.28 -6.70
C PRO A 134 1.96 -11.79 -5.95
N VAL A 135 2.01 -11.72 -4.63
CA VAL A 135 0.90 -11.28 -3.77
C VAL A 135 1.40 -10.31 -2.70
N VAL A 136 0.59 -9.30 -2.40
CA VAL A 136 0.71 -8.41 -1.25
C VAL A 136 -0.42 -8.74 -0.27
N PHE A 137 -0.07 -9.30 0.89
CA PHE A 137 -0.98 -9.39 2.01
C PHE A 137 -0.95 -8.08 2.80
N VAL A 138 -2.12 -7.44 2.93
CA VAL A 138 -2.28 -6.22 3.71
C VAL A 138 -2.81 -6.59 5.09
N VAL A 139 -2.03 -6.29 6.13
CA VAL A 139 -2.35 -6.66 7.51
C VAL A 139 -2.42 -5.41 8.40
N PRO A 140 -3.61 -5.00 8.86
CA PRO A 140 -3.72 -3.98 9.89
C PRO A 140 -3.09 -4.46 11.20
N GLU A 141 -2.26 -3.67 11.88
CA GLU A 141 -1.83 -3.98 13.25
C GLU A 141 -2.98 -3.77 14.25
N GLY A 142 -3.09 -4.64 15.25
CA GLY A 142 -4.12 -4.59 16.30
C GLY A 142 -3.59 -4.32 17.70
N HIS A 143 -2.27 -4.23 17.88
CA HIS A 143 -1.65 -3.83 19.15
C HIS A 143 -2.14 -2.45 19.62
N ASP A 144 -2.43 -2.34 20.91
CA ASP A 144 -2.74 -1.09 21.59
C ASP A 144 -1.46 -0.28 21.82
N ASN A 145 -1.32 0.82 21.07
CA ASN A 145 -0.15 1.68 21.13
C ASN A 145 -0.49 2.94 21.94
N PRO A 146 0.08 3.14 23.14
CA PRO A 146 -0.18 4.32 23.97
C PRO A 146 0.13 5.65 23.27
N ARG A 147 1.00 5.66 22.25
CA ARG A 147 1.32 6.85 21.44
C ARG A 147 0.24 7.18 20.40
N LYS A 148 -0.70 6.26 20.15
CA LYS A 148 -1.84 6.41 19.23
C LYS A 148 -3.15 6.02 19.94
N PRO A 149 -3.55 6.73 21.01
CA PRO A 149 -4.63 6.30 21.92
C PRO A 149 -6.05 6.39 21.31
N ARG A 150 -6.18 6.90 20.08
CA ARG A 150 -7.47 7.09 19.40
C ARG A 150 -7.59 6.22 18.14
N LYS A 151 -6.82 5.14 18.07
CA LYS A 151 -6.85 4.24 16.92
C LYS A 151 -8.22 3.57 16.83
N SER A 152 -8.82 3.55 15.65
CA SER A 152 -10.11 2.87 15.45
C SER A 152 -9.98 1.38 15.75
N ASP A 153 -11.11 0.76 16.10
CA ASP A 153 -11.19 -0.68 16.37
C ASP A 153 -10.57 -1.53 15.24
N TYR A 154 -9.96 -2.66 15.61
CA TYR A 154 -9.31 -3.55 14.65
C TYR A 154 -10.26 -4.08 13.59
N ARG A 155 -11.44 -4.57 14.00
CA ARG A 155 -12.42 -5.15 13.09
C ARG A 155 -12.93 -4.10 12.12
N TYR A 156 -13.21 -2.90 12.62
CA TYR A 156 -13.59 -1.78 11.76
C TYR A 156 -12.55 -1.47 10.67
N ARG A 157 -11.26 -1.38 11.05
CA ARG A 157 -10.18 -1.09 10.08
C ARG A 157 -9.98 -2.22 9.08
N PHE A 158 -10.04 -3.47 9.54
CA PHE A 158 -9.95 -4.65 8.68
C PHE A 158 -11.11 -4.72 7.69
N ASP A 159 -12.34 -4.52 8.15
CA ASP A 159 -13.53 -4.55 7.29
C ASP A 159 -13.50 -3.41 6.26
N LEU A 160 -13.12 -2.19 6.66
CA LEU A 160 -13.00 -1.05 5.75
C LEU A 160 -11.89 -1.25 4.71
N LEU A 161 -10.77 -1.91 5.08
CA LEU A 161 -9.74 -2.35 4.12
C LEU A 161 -10.33 -3.38 3.15
N SER A 162 -11.01 -4.40 3.65
CA SER A 162 -11.58 -5.48 2.83
C SER A 162 -12.62 -4.97 1.84
N MET A 163 -13.46 -4.01 2.25
CA MET A 163 -14.41 -3.33 1.35
C MET A 163 -13.73 -2.59 0.19
N GLN A 164 -12.47 -2.17 0.36
CA GLN A 164 -11.72 -1.48 -0.69
C GLN A 164 -11.11 -2.45 -1.71
N VAL A 165 -10.53 -3.57 -1.28
CA VAL A 165 -9.65 -4.38 -2.17
C VAL A 165 -10.22 -5.73 -2.60
N THR A 166 -11.07 -6.36 -1.78
CA THR A 166 -11.59 -7.71 -2.05
C THR A 166 -12.47 -7.72 -3.30
N GLY A 167 -12.21 -8.65 -4.21
CA GLY A 167 -12.89 -8.79 -5.51
C GLY A 167 -12.42 -7.80 -6.58
N VAL A 168 -11.60 -6.80 -6.22
CA VAL A 168 -11.08 -5.81 -7.17
C VAL A 168 -9.70 -6.21 -7.67
N PHE A 169 -8.80 -6.55 -6.74
CA PHE A 169 -7.39 -6.83 -7.03
C PHE A 169 -6.98 -8.27 -6.77
N ASP A 170 -7.93 -9.17 -6.51
CA ASP A 170 -7.63 -10.58 -6.26
C ASP A 170 -7.01 -11.25 -7.50
N PRO A 171 -6.00 -12.12 -7.34
CA PRO A 171 -5.37 -12.56 -6.09
C PRO A 171 -4.12 -11.73 -5.70
N LEU A 172 -3.91 -10.55 -6.28
CA LEU A 172 -2.67 -9.79 -6.13
C LEU A 172 -2.57 -9.01 -4.82
N ILE A 173 -3.67 -8.44 -4.32
CA ILE A 173 -3.70 -7.67 -3.08
C ILE A 173 -4.81 -8.22 -2.20
N VAL A 174 -4.43 -8.85 -1.09
CA VAL A 174 -5.36 -9.63 -0.25
C VAL A 174 -5.29 -9.12 1.20
N PRO A 175 -6.40 -8.71 1.82
CA PRO A 175 -6.46 -8.47 3.26
C PRO A 175 -6.20 -9.79 4.00
N LEU A 176 -5.35 -9.75 5.03
CA LEU A 176 -5.07 -10.93 5.84
C LEU A 176 -5.35 -10.68 7.32
N ASP A 177 -6.33 -11.40 7.86
CA ASP A 177 -6.85 -11.24 9.21
C ASP A 177 -6.00 -11.99 10.26
N ILE A 178 -4.81 -11.47 10.53
CA ILE A 178 -3.90 -12.03 11.56
C ILE A 178 -3.41 -10.96 12.55
N GLY A 179 -3.91 -9.73 12.44
CA GLY A 179 -3.38 -8.59 13.16
C GLY A 179 -4.05 -8.27 14.49
N GLU A 180 -5.17 -8.90 14.84
CA GLU A 180 -5.90 -8.60 16.07
C GLU A 180 -5.03 -8.81 17.31
N GLY A 181 -4.90 -7.78 18.15
CA GLY A 181 -4.04 -7.79 19.33
C GLY A 181 -2.53 -7.96 19.04
N ALA A 182 -2.10 -7.87 17.79
CA ALA A 182 -0.72 -8.13 17.37
C ALA A 182 0.00 -6.87 16.90
N ASP A 183 1.28 -6.79 17.24
CA ASP A 183 2.25 -5.87 16.63
C ASP A 183 2.91 -6.52 15.41
N THR A 184 3.88 -5.83 14.79
CA THR A 184 4.61 -6.36 13.63
C THR A 184 5.30 -7.69 13.92
N ILE A 185 5.89 -7.86 15.12
CA ILE A 185 6.60 -9.08 15.48
C ILE A 185 5.62 -10.26 15.49
N GLU A 186 4.50 -10.11 16.18
CA GLU A 186 3.50 -11.14 16.34
C GLU A 186 2.76 -11.44 15.03
N ILE A 187 2.49 -10.43 14.19
CA ILE A 187 1.91 -10.62 12.85
C ILE A 187 2.78 -11.54 12.00
N VAL A 188 4.09 -11.27 11.93
CA VAL A 188 4.99 -12.08 11.13
C VAL A 188 5.16 -13.49 11.72
N ARG A 189 5.15 -13.64 13.06
CA ARG A 189 5.13 -14.97 13.70
C ARG A 189 3.88 -15.77 13.30
N ARG A 190 2.71 -15.14 13.36
CA ARG A 190 1.45 -15.77 12.93
C ARG A 190 1.51 -16.15 11.45
N PHE A 191 2.04 -15.28 10.60
CA PHE A 191 2.23 -15.57 9.18
C PHE A 191 3.14 -16.79 8.95
N ILE A 192 4.29 -16.89 9.62
CA ILE A 192 5.18 -18.06 9.56
C ILE A 192 4.44 -19.32 10.02
N ALA A 193 3.69 -19.23 11.12
CA ALA A 193 2.97 -20.35 11.71
C ALA A 193 1.84 -20.89 10.83
N MET A 194 1.35 -20.11 9.85
CA MET A 194 0.35 -20.58 8.88
C MET A 194 0.91 -21.63 7.90
N PHE A 195 2.23 -21.76 7.76
CA PHE A 195 2.86 -22.59 6.72
C PHE A 195 3.87 -23.60 7.27
N PRO A 196 3.50 -24.49 8.21
CA PRO A 196 4.44 -25.43 8.81
C PRO A 196 5.08 -26.33 7.75
N GLY A 197 6.41 -26.50 7.80
CA GLY A 197 7.16 -27.32 6.85
C GLY A 197 7.43 -26.69 5.48
N SER A 198 7.07 -25.43 5.27
CA SER A 198 7.27 -24.73 3.99
C SER A 198 8.62 -24.01 3.90
N ARG A 199 8.91 -23.48 2.70
CA ARG A 199 9.80 -22.33 2.56
C ARG A 199 8.95 -21.06 2.57
N VAL A 200 9.33 -20.06 3.36
CA VAL A 200 8.67 -18.75 3.38
C VAL A 200 9.68 -17.67 3.01
N SER A 201 9.49 -17.06 1.85
CA SER A 201 10.25 -15.90 1.38
C SER A 201 9.41 -14.63 1.53
N MET A 202 9.62 -13.92 2.64
CA MET A 202 8.81 -12.75 2.99
C MET A 202 9.46 -11.45 2.52
N THR A 203 8.71 -10.66 1.76
CA THR A 203 9.02 -9.25 1.49
C THR A 203 8.30 -8.37 2.51
N HIS A 204 9.02 -7.59 3.31
CA HIS A 204 8.40 -6.54 4.11
C HIS A 204 8.27 -5.27 3.26
N LEU A 205 7.03 -4.89 2.94
CA LEU A 205 6.74 -3.69 2.17
C LEU A 205 6.65 -2.49 3.12
N LEU A 206 7.54 -1.52 2.93
CA LEU A 206 7.74 -0.36 3.81
C LEU A 206 7.66 0.95 3.03
N GLY A 207 7.18 2.00 3.68
CA GLY A 207 7.43 3.37 3.25
C GLY A 207 8.78 3.85 3.78
N SER A 208 9.44 4.77 3.07
CA SER A 208 10.72 5.36 3.52
C SER A 208 10.62 6.09 4.86
N ASP A 209 9.43 6.60 5.21
CA ASP A 209 9.14 7.26 6.49
C ASP A 209 9.19 6.32 7.70
N VAL A 210 8.81 5.05 7.52
CA VAL A 210 8.81 4.04 8.61
C VAL A 210 10.10 3.24 8.67
N LEU A 211 10.92 3.28 7.62
CA LEU A 211 12.15 2.48 7.51
C LEU A 211 13.10 2.67 8.71
N PRO A 212 13.42 3.89 9.19
CA PRO A 212 14.36 4.05 10.31
C PRO A 212 13.89 3.34 11.58
N LEU A 213 12.59 3.43 11.87
CA LEU A 213 12.00 2.75 13.02
C LEU A 213 12.04 1.22 12.83
N ALA A 214 11.62 0.73 11.67
CA ALA A 214 11.62 -0.70 11.36
C ALA A 214 13.03 -1.32 11.49
N VAL A 215 14.06 -0.63 10.97
CA VAL A 215 15.46 -1.08 11.05
C VAL A 215 15.97 -1.14 12.50
N SER A 216 15.54 -0.21 13.36
CA SER A 216 15.96 -0.20 14.76
C SER A 216 15.46 -1.42 15.56
N TRP A 217 14.31 -1.98 15.19
CA TRP A 217 13.72 -3.15 15.84
C TRP A 217 14.08 -4.48 15.15
N LEU A 218 14.50 -4.42 13.87
CA LEU A 218 14.75 -5.59 13.03
C LEU A 218 15.62 -6.69 13.68
N PRO A 219 16.69 -6.41 14.46
CA PRO A 219 17.43 -7.46 15.14
C PRO A 219 16.60 -8.27 16.15
N VAL A 220 15.71 -7.61 16.89
CA VAL A 220 14.80 -8.25 17.85
C VAL A 220 13.74 -9.06 17.10
N ASP A 221 13.16 -8.44 16.07
CA ASP A 221 12.15 -9.04 15.20
C ASP A 221 12.65 -10.34 14.56
N LEU A 222 13.83 -10.30 13.93
CA LEU A 222 14.45 -11.47 13.28
C LEU A 222 14.74 -12.60 14.26
N LYS A 223 15.11 -12.29 15.51
CA LYS A 223 15.33 -13.30 16.53
C LYS A 223 14.02 -14.04 16.84
N ALA A 224 12.93 -13.30 17.02
CA ALA A 224 11.61 -13.87 17.28
C ALA A 224 11.10 -14.69 16.09
N TRP A 225 11.28 -14.20 14.86
CA TRP A 225 10.84 -14.87 13.64
C TRP A 225 11.63 -16.15 13.36
N LYS A 226 12.95 -16.14 13.58
CA LYS A 226 13.78 -17.35 13.46
C LYS A 226 13.36 -18.43 14.45
N ALA A 227 13.06 -18.06 15.69
CA ALA A 227 12.59 -19.01 16.69
C ALA A 227 11.23 -19.64 16.31
N GLU A 228 10.30 -18.83 15.79
CA GLU A 228 9.02 -19.35 15.27
C GLU A 228 9.23 -20.25 14.04
N ALA A 229 10.08 -19.83 13.10
CA ALA A 229 10.38 -20.60 11.90
C ALA A 229 11.00 -21.96 12.26
N GLU A 230 11.94 -22.01 13.20
CA GLU A 230 12.51 -23.26 13.71
C GLU A 230 11.44 -24.15 14.34
N ALA A 231 10.60 -23.60 15.23
CA ALA A 231 9.52 -24.34 15.89
C ALA A 231 8.50 -24.94 14.89
N LYS A 232 8.26 -24.25 13.77
CA LYS A 232 7.32 -24.67 12.71
C LYS A 232 7.99 -25.38 11.55
N ARG A 233 9.31 -25.60 11.61
CA ARG A 233 10.13 -26.20 10.55
C ARG A 233 9.99 -25.47 9.21
N VAL A 234 10.01 -24.14 9.26
CA VAL A 234 9.91 -23.26 8.11
C VAL A 234 11.31 -22.78 7.72
N ASP A 235 11.66 -22.91 6.43
CA ASP A 235 12.82 -22.25 5.85
C ASP A 235 12.48 -20.78 5.57
N PHE A 236 12.78 -19.89 6.53
CA PHE A 236 12.35 -18.49 6.50
C PHE A 236 13.44 -17.56 5.98
N SER A 237 13.10 -16.73 4.98
CA SER A 237 13.93 -15.63 4.51
C SER A 237 13.17 -14.30 4.53
N TYR A 238 13.91 -13.22 4.81
CA TYR A 238 13.40 -11.87 4.93
C TYR A 238 14.09 -10.97 3.90
N LYS A 239 13.32 -10.11 3.24
CA LYS A 239 13.84 -8.97 2.49
C LYS A 239 12.96 -7.73 2.69
N ALA A 240 13.56 -6.55 2.62
CA ALA A 240 12.82 -5.29 2.65
C ALA A 240 12.61 -4.73 1.24
N PHE A 241 11.41 -4.22 0.97
CA PHE A 241 11.13 -3.39 -0.21
C PHE A 241 10.60 -2.04 0.27
N VAL A 242 11.29 -0.97 -0.10
CA VAL A 242 11.03 0.37 0.40
C VAL A 242 10.52 1.24 -0.74
N VAL A 243 9.33 1.81 -0.58
CA VAL A 243 8.79 2.83 -1.48
C VAL A 243 9.12 4.20 -0.92
N THR A 244 9.80 5.01 -1.73
CA THR A 244 10.15 6.39 -1.36
C THR A 244 8.90 7.26 -1.34
N ARG A 245 8.75 8.03 -0.26
CA ARG A 245 7.68 9.01 -0.06
C ARG A 245 8.26 10.41 0.00
N ASP A 246 7.53 11.37 -0.55
CA ASP A 246 7.90 12.77 -0.49
C ASP A 246 7.96 13.26 0.97
N GLY A 247 9.02 14.01 1.30
CA GLY A 247 9.25 14.55 2.65
C GLY A 247 9.78 13.54 3.68
N ALA A 248 10.04 12.29 3.29
CA ALA A 248 10.66 11.30 4.16
C ALA A 248 12.14 11.63 4.45
N PRO A 249 12.69 11.20 5.60
CA PRO A 249 14.12 11.33 5.88
C PRO A 249 14.98 10.53 4.88
N PRO A 250 16.27 10.86 4.72
CA PRO A 250 17.21 10.10 3.90
C PRO A 250 17.21 8.62 4.27
N VAL A 251 17.09 7.76 3.27
CA VAL A 251 16.96 6.30 3.47
C VAL A 251 18.31 5.60 3.59
N GLU A 252 19.38 6.24 3.11
CA GLU A 252 20.73 5.67 2.97
C GLU A 252 21.26 5.07 4.28
N PRO A 253 21.19 5.75 5.46
CA PRO A 253 21.69 5.18 6.70
C PRO A 253 20.95 3.90 7.11
N SER A 254 19.64 3.87 6.85
CA SER A 254 18.81 2.71 7.17
C SER A 254 19.05 1.57 6.20
N VAL A 255 19.29 1.88 4.92
CA VAL A 255 19.65 0.88 3.89
C VAL A 255 20.99 0.23 4.19
N GLU A 256 22.00 1.02 4.57
CA GLU A 256 23.31 0.50 4.97
C GLU A 256 23.21 -0.41 6.20
N ALA A 257 22.43 -0.01 7.21
CA ALA A 257 22.20 -0.83 8.39
C ALA A 257 21.56 -2.19 8.06
N VAL A 258 20.56 -2.23 7.17
CA VAL A 258 19.94 -3.51 6.73
C VAL A 258 20.94 -4.38 5.97
N ARG A 259 21.74 -3.79 5.08
CA ARG A 259 22.78 -4.51 4.33
C ARG A 259 23.88 -5.05 5.25
N ALA A 260 24.27 -4.30 6.28
CA ALA A 260 25.24 -4.73 7.29
C ALA A 260 24.77 -5.95 8.08
N MET A 261 23.45 -6.17 8.20
CA MET A 261 22.88 -7.40 8.77
C MET A 261 22.87 -8.58 7.78
N GLY A 262 23.36 -8.40 6.55
CA GLY A 262 23.34 -9.41 5.50
C GLY A 262 21.98 -9.63 4.85
N LEU A 263 21.05 -8.67 4.98
CA LEU A 263 19.68 -8.80 4.49
C LEU A 263 19.50 -8.09 3.15
N PRO A 264 18.72 -8.66 2.21
CA PRO A 264 18.37 -7.98 0.98
C PRO A 264 17.43 -6.79 1.25
N ILE A 265 17.70 -5.68 0.58
CA ILE A 265 16.85 -4.49 0.59
C ILE A 265 16.84 -3.84 -0.80
N LEU A 266 15.65 -3.46 -1.24
CA LEU A 266 15.42 -2.72 -2.47
C LEU A 266 14.69 -1.42 -2.15
N VAL A 267 15.19 -0.31 -2.68
CA VAL A 267 14.55 1.00 -2.61
C VAL A 267 14.02 1.32 -3.99
N ASP A 268 12.70 1.50 -4.11
CA ASP A 268 12.07 1.81 -5.37
C ASP A 268 12.46 3.21 -5.84
N ASP A 269 12.74 3.32 -7.13
CA ASP A 269 13.24 4.50 -7.80
C ASP A 269 12.14 5.49 -8.20
N LYS A 270 10.87 5.08 -8.15
CA LYS A 270 9.72 5.94 -8.45
C LYS A 270 8.99 6.29 -7.13
N PRO A 271 9.18 7.50 -6.58
CA PRO A 271 8.48 7.90 -5.39
C PRO A 271 6.97 7.99 -5.63
N ILE A 272 6.19 7.77 -4.58
CA ILE A 272 4.75 8.06 -4.59
C ILE A 272 4.56 9.45 -3.99
N GLY A 273 4.15 10.40 -4.83
CA GLY A 273 3.78 11.74 -4.39
C GLY A 273 2.33 11.75 -3.91
N ALA A 274 2.10 11.91 -2.60
CA ALA A 274 0.77 12.11 -2.02
C ALA A 274 0.83 12.49 -0.53
N PRO A 275 -0.18 13.23 -0.01
CA PRO A 275 -0.22 13.70 1.38
C PRO A 275 -0.26 12.56 2.39
N SER A 276 0.28 12.81 3.57
CA SER A 276 0.48 11.81 4.62
C SER A 276 -0.82 11.49 5.37
N SER A 277 -0.89 10.34 6.03
CA SER A 277 -2.00 10.00 6.93
C SER A 277 -2.21 10.98 8.11
N THR A 278 -1.24 11.86 8.39
CA THR A 278 -1.37 12.96 9.37
C THR A 278 -2.29 14.06 8.83
N ASP A 279 -2.23 14.36 7.53
CA ASP A 279 -3.11 15.32 6.86
C ASP A 279 -4.59 14.90 6.97
N PHE A 280 -4.90 13.62 7.13
CA PHE A 280 -6.26 13.13 7.34
C PHE A 280 -6.88 13.60 8.66
N ARG A 281 -6.13 13.57 9.77
CA ARG A 281 -6.64 14.00 11.08
C ARG A 281 -6.91 15.51 11.11
N GLU A 282 -6.14 16.25 10.34
CA GLU A 282 -6.14 17.71 10.33
C GLU A 282 -7.10 18.27 9.27
N ASN A 283 -7.15 17.70 8.05
CA ASN A 283 -7.84 18.27 6.89
C ASN A 283 -9.10 17.53 6.40
N ARG A 284 -9.44 16.34 6.95
CA ARG A 284 -10.72 15.62 6.70
C ARG A 284 -11.10 15.41 5.22
N ALA A 285 -10.13 15.12 4.37
CA ALA A 285 -10.35 14.93 2.92
C ALA A 285 -11.14 13.65 2.58
N PHE A 286 -12.02 13.72 1.58
CA PHE A 286 -12.85 12.61 1.08
C PHE A 286 -12.05 11.68 0.15
N SER A 287 -11.03 12.22 -0.51
CA SER A 287 -10.16 11.58 -1.49
C SER A 287 -9.07 10.67 -0.94
N ILE A 288 -9.27 10.04 0.22
CA ILE A 288 -8.22 9.25 0.84
C ILE A 288 -8.45 7.75 0.79
N VAL A 289 -9.67 7.25 0.56
CA VAL A 289 -9.97 5.81 0.48
C VAL A 289 -10.37 5.43 -0.93
N PHE A 290 -10.11 4.17 -1.31
CA PHE A 290 -10.51 3.69 -2.63
C PHE A 290 -12.03 3.54 -2.67
N PRO A 291 -12.76 4.28 -3.53
CA PRO A 291 -14.16 4.57 -3.30
C PRO A 291 -15.08 3.52 -3.94
N THR A 292 -14.90 2.25 -3.57
CA THR A 292 -15.79 1.17 -4.03
C THR A 292 -17.23 1.43 -3.56
N GLU A 293 -18.21 0.82 -4.23
CA GLU A 293 -19.61 0.97 -3.83
C GLU A 293 -19.87 0.58 -2.38
N LYS A 294 -19.21 -0.49 -1.90
CA LYS A 294 -19.31 -0.95 -0.50
C LYS A 294 -18.79 0.12 0.45
N VAL A 295 -17.62 0.68 0.16
CA VAL A 295 -17.02 1.76 0.95
C VAL A 295 -17.96 2.94 0.97
N ILE A 296 -18.35 3.46 -0.20
CA ILE A 296 -19.22 4.63 -0.31
C ILE A 296 -20.50 4.41 0.49
N ARG A 297 -21.22 3.29 0.34
CA ARG A 297 -22.43 3.01 1.12
C ARG A 297 -22.17 2.98 2.64
N HIS A 298 -21.05 2.38 3.06
CA HIS A 298 -20.69 2.27 4.48
C HIS A 298 -20.39 3.63 5.11
N VAL A 299 -19.73 4.50 4.37
CA VAL A 299 -19.24 5.80 4.85
C VAL A 299 -20.11 6.98 4.39
N GLU A 300 -21.15 6.74 3.58
CA GLU A 300 -21.94 7.79 2.92
C GLU A 300 -22.49 8.78 3.95
N VAL A 301 -23.06 8.29 5.05
CA VAL A 301 -23.64 9.14 6.10
C VAL A 301 -22.57 10.00 6.77
N LEU A 302 -21.40 9.43 7.05
CA LEU A 302 -20.29 10.18 7.65
C LEU A 302 -19.86 11.33 6.74
N PHE A 303 -19.87 11.10 5.43
CA PHE A 303 -19.44 12.09 4.44
C PHE A 303 -20.53 13.08 4.03
N ARG A 304 -21.75 12.62 3.76
CA ARG A 304 -22.91 13.41 3.33
C ARG A 304 -23.35 14.42 4.37
N TYR A 305 -23.24 14.05 5.64
CA TYR A 305 -23.60 14.91 6.77
C TYR A 305 -22.39 15.56 7.43
N ASN A 306 -21.18 15.42 6.86
CA ASN A 306 -19.96 16.04 7.38
C ASN A 306 -19.68 15.62 8.84
N LEU A 307 -20.03 14.39 9.21
CA LEU A 307 -19.85 13.81 10.56
C LEU A 307 -18.44 13.22 10.74
N ASN A 308 -17.61 13.28 9.71
CA ASN A 308 -16.15 13.15 9.81
C ASN A 308 -15.51 14.34 10.56
N LYS A 309 -16.30 15.33 10.98
CA LYS A 309 -15.93 16.35 11.96
C LYS A 309 -16.16 15.81 13.37
N PRO A 310 -15.24 16.03 14.33
CA PRO A 310 -15.50 15.71 15.73
C PRO A 310 -16.76 16.46 16.15
N TRP A 311 -17.74 15.71 16.63
CA TRP A 311 -18.87 16.28 17.35
C TRP A 311 -18.29 16.97 18.57
N SER A 312 -18.52 18.27 18.70
CA SER A 312 -18.05 19.19 19.75
C SER A 312 -16.54 19.57 19.75
N VAL A 313 -16.24 20.74 19.17
CA VAL A 313 -15.88 21.88 20.03
C VAL A 313 -17.16 22.71 20.17
N CYS A 314 -18.09 22.20 20.98
CA CYS A 314 -19.21 22.96 21.49
C CYS A 314 -18.96 23.01 23.00
N GLY A 315 -18.55 24.19 23.48
CA GLY A 315 -18.24 24.43 24.89
C GLY A 315 -16.74 24.44 25.18
N LEU A 316 -16.12 25.60 24.99
CA LEU A 316 -14.94 26.17 25.69
C LEU A 316 -14.28 27.18 24.72
N GLY A 317 -14.93 28.32 24.49
CA GLY A 317 -14.38 29.34 23.59
C GLY A 317 -15.15 30.65 23.53
N ASP A 318 -16.44 30.67 23.86
CA ASP A 318 -17.19 31.93 23.95
C ASP A 318 -16.94 32.60 25.31
N ALA A 319 -15.78 33.23 25.44
CA ALA A 319 -15.67 34.40 26.30
C ALA A 319 -16.24 35.59 25.52
N PRO A 320 -17.19 36.37 26.07
CA PRO A 320 -17.68 37.56 25.39
C PRO A 320 -16.53 38.55 25.17
N PRO A 321 -16.58 39.37 24.10
CA PRO A 321 -15.56 40.37 23.85
C PRO A 321 -15.48 41.30 25.07
N ARG A 322 -14.28 41.48 25.60
CA ARG A 322 -14.02 42.53 26.58
C ARG A 322 -13.98 43.84 25.80
N ASP A 323 -14.99 44.67 26.04
CA ASP A 323 -15.02 46.06 25.59
C ASP A 323 -13.74 46.79 26.02
N GLY A 324 -13.13 47.46 25.06
CA GLY A 324 -12.04 48.41 25.20
C GLY A 324 -12.05 49.35 24.01
#